data_AF-A0A1R3G8Y8-F1
#
_entry.id   AF-A0A1R3G8Y8-F1
#
_cell.length_a   1.000
_cell.length_b   1.000
_cell.length_c   1.000
_cell.angle_alpha   90.00
_cell.angle_beta   90.00
_cell.angle_gamma   90.00
#
_symmetry.space_group_name_H-M   'P 1'
#
loop_
_entity.id
_entity.type
_entity.pdbx_description
1 polymer ?
#
loop_
_entity_poly.entity_id
_entity_poly.type
_entity_poly.pdbx_seq_one_letter_code
_entity_poly.pdbx_strand_id
1 'polypeptide(L)'
;MAKHISFTKKGDIKVYHIVTSISNPIVLHDCVGLFYQHFKKQPILDQSGLPIYVSKFKTFTSMEAFVAHLWREVTSMATSTSSNSNLLFERIKFIDRAKYMANLYAPYNLANYW
;
A
#
# COMPACT_ATOMS: atom_id res chain seq x y z
N MET A 1 9.47 39.10 4.18
CA MET A 1 9.34 38.56 2.80
C MET A 1 9.73 37.09 2.83
N ALA A 2 8.79 36.20 2.53
CA ALA A 2 9.05 34.77 2.50
C ALA A 2 9.84 34.41 1.24
N LYS A 3 10.99 33.76 1.42
CA LYS A 3 11.87 33.29 0.34
C LYS A 3 11.19 32.13 -0.38
N HIS A 4 10.57 32.40 -1.54
CA HIS A 4 10.11 31.37 -2.45
C HIS A 4 11.34 30.56 -2.90
N ILE A 5 11.36 29.26 -2.59
CA ILE A 5 12.40 28.36 -3.08
C ILE A 5 12.23 28.32 -4.61
N SER A 6 13.15 28.97 -5.30
CA SER A 6 13.31 28.84 -6.75
C SER A 6 13.70 27.40 -7.03
N PHE A 7 12.82 26.67 -7.73
CA PHE A 7 13.09 25.33 -8.26
C PHE A 7 14.18 25.40 -9.33
N THR A 8 15.44 25.59 -8.93
CA THR A 8 16.61 25.49 -9.80
C THR A 8 17.15 24.07 -9.80
N LYS A 9 16.36 23.15 -10.34
CA LYS A 9 16.84 21.95 -11.03
C LYS A 9 15.71 21.46 -11.92
N LYS A 10 15.89 21.61 -13.23
CA LYS A 10 15.01 21.11 -14.28
C LYS A 10 15.12 19.58 -14.31
N GLY A 11 14.64 18.91 -13.27
CA GLY A 11 14.32 17.49 -13.36
C GLY A 11 13.10 17.41 -14.27
N ASP A 12 13.20 16.69 -15.39
CA ASP A 12 12.05 16.43 -16.26
C ASP A 12 10.96 15.74 -15.42
N ILE A 13 9.94 16.50 -15.02
CA ILE A 13 8.77 15.96 -14.37
C ILE A 13 8.01 15.18 -15.44
N LYS A 14 8.03 13.85 -15.34
CA LYS A 14 7.26 12.97 -16.21
C LYS A 14 5.85 12.85 -15.67
N VAL A 15 4.92 13.55 -16.31
CA VAL A 15 3.48 13.45 -16.00
C VAL A 15 2.89 12.32 -16.85
N TYR A 16 2.24 11.35 -16.22
CA TYR A 16 1.50 10.29 -16.89
C TYR A 16 0.00 10.49 -16.65
N HIS A 17 -0.78 10.56 -17.72
CA HIS A 17 -2.25 10.61 -17.62
C HIS A 17 -2.82 9.21 -17.79
N ILE A 18 -3.68 8.82 -16.84
CA ILE A 18 -4.42 7.56 -16.87
C ILE A 18 -5.91 7.93 -16.92
N VAL A 19 -6.62 7.49 -17.96
CA VAL A 19 -8.04 7.80 -18.18
C VAL A 19 -8.85 6.51 -18.23
N THR A 20 -9.92 6.44 -17.44
CA THR A 20 -10.86 5.32 -17.39
C THR A 20 -12.25 5.77 -17.84
N SER A 21 -13.01 4.88 -18.49
CA SER A 21 -14.40 5.13 -18.88
C SER A 21 -15.20 3.83 -18.89
N ILE A 22 -16.52 3.89 -19.10
CA ILE A 22 -17.36 2.69 -19.26
C ILE A 22 -16.92 1.88 -20.49
N SER A 23 -16.53 2.55 -21.59
CA SER A 23 -16.08 1.90 -22.82
C SER A 23 -14.61 1.46 -22.78
N ASN A 24 -13.83 1.97 -21.82
CA ASN A 24 -12.44 1.59 -21.57
C ASN A 24 -12.20 1.48 -20.06
N PRO A 25 -12.73 0.41 -19.43
CA PRO A 25 -12.62 0.24 -17.99
C PRO A 25 -11.19 -0.10 -17.60
N ILE A 26 -10.64 0.64 -16.64
CA ILE A 26 -9.38 0.25 -16.00
C ILE A 26 -9.68 -0.75 -14.89
N VAL A 27 -9.26 -2.00 -15.10
CA VAL A 27 -9.31 -3.04 -14.07
C VAL A 27 -8.30 -2.68 -12.98
N LEU A 28 -8.77 -2.60 -11.74
CA LEU A 28 -7.93 -2.21 -10.59
C LEU A 28 -6.67 -3.06 -10.50
N HIS A 29 -6.79 -4.38 -10.68
CA HIS A 29 -5.68 -5.33 -10.65
C HIS A 29 -4.55 -4.94 -11.62
N ASP A 30 -4.90 -4.52 -12.83
CA ASP A 30 -3.92 -4.16 -13.84
C ASP A 30 -3.30 -2.79 -13.52
N CYS A 31 -4.12 -1.85 -13.03
CA CYS A 31 -3.65 -0.54 -12.57
C CYS A 31 -2.61 -0.65 -11.44
N VAL A 32 -2.89 -1.43 -10.40
CA VAL A 32 -1.93 -1.66 -9.31
C VAL A 32 -0.71 -2.45 -9.77
N GLY A 33 -0.87 -3.33 -10.77
CA GLY A 33 0.22 -4.02 -11.44
C GLY A 33 1.19 -3.06 -12.13
N LEU A 34 0.67 -2.07 -12.85
CA LEU A 34 1.47 -1.02 -13.49
C LEU A 34 2.24 -0.19 -12.46
N PHE A 35 1.61 0.21 -11.35
CA PHE A 35 2.29 0.92 -10.27
C PHE A 35 3.43 0.09 -9.67
N TYR A 36 3.19 -1.19 -9.39
CA TYR A 36 4.23 -2.09 -8.88
C TYR A 36 5.42 -2.18 -9.84
N GLN A 37 5.18 -2.37 -11.14
CA GLN A 37 6.25 -2.48 -12.13
C GLN A 37 7.06 -1.17 -12.25
N HIS A 38 6.37 -0.02 -12.22
CA HIS A 38 7.01 1.29 -12.29
C HIS A 38 7.97 1.51 -11.12
N PHE A 39 7.47 1.39 -9.88
CA PHE A 39 8.28 1.65 -8.69
C PHE A 39 9.29 0.54 -8.38
N LYS A 40 9.08 -0.68 -8.88
CA LYS A 40 10.13 -1.71 -8.85
C LYS A 40 11.31 -1.35 -9.74
N LYS A 41 11.07 -0.79 -10.94
CA LYS A 41 12.13 -0.42 -11.90
C LYS A 41 12.80 0.89 -11.50
N GLN A 42 12.03 1.85 -10.99
CA GLN A 42 12.50 3.17 -10.58
C GLN A 42 11.98 3.47 -9.17
N PRO A 43 12.64 2.93 -8.13
CA PRO A 43 12.22 3.13 -6.75
C PRO A 43 12.38 4.60 -6.36
N ILE A 44 11.47 5.08 -5.52
CA ILE A 44 11.61 6.37 -4.84
C ILE A 44 12.66 6.19 -3.74
N LEU A 45 13.54 7.18 -3.59
CA LEU A 45 14.52 7.20 -2.50
C LEU A 45 13.92 7.87 -1.27
N ASP A 46 14.19 7.32 -0.10
CA ASP A 46 13.86 7.95 1.17
C ASP A 46 14.81 9.13 1.49
N GLN A 47 14.63 9.76 2.65
CA GLN A 47 15.47 10.88 3.09
C GLN A 47 16.94 10.50 3.29
N SER A 48 17.23 9.21 3.48
CA SER A 48 18.57 8.65 3.64
C SER A 48 19.16 8.17 2.30
N GLY A 49 18.44 8.33 1.19
CA GLY A 49 18.87 7.89 -0.14
C GLY A 49 18.65 6.40 -0.41
N LEU A 50 17.93 5.67 0.46
CA LEU A 50 17.64 4.25 0.29
C LEU A 50 16.38 4.04 -0.55
N PRO A 51 16.37 3.04 -1.46
CA PRO A 51 15.20 2.74 -2.28
C PRO A 51 14.04 2.18 -1.44
N ILE A 52 12.86 2.78 -1.60
CA ILE A 52 11.60 2.29 -1.03
C ILE A 52 11.05 1.20 -1.95
N TYR A 53 11.10 -0.05 -1.50
CA TYR A 53 10.57 -1.19 -2.25
C TYR A 53 9.07 -1.37 -2.03
N VAL A 54 8.31 -1.27 -3.11
CA VAL A 54 6.87 -1.58 -3.10
C VAL A 54 6.63 -3.08 -3.18
N SER A 55 5.70 -3.60 -2.38
CA SER A 55 5.22 -4.97 -2.50
C SER A 55 4.10 -5.07 -3.55
N LYS A 56 3.87 -6.28 -4.07
CA LYS A 56 2.74 -6.51 -4.98
C LYS A 56 1.43 -6.32 -4.22
N PHE A 57 0.46 -5.67 -4.87
CA PHE A 57 -0.89 -5.57 -4.34
C PHE A 57 -1.48 -6.97 -4.14
N LYS A 58 -2.20 -7.15 -3.03
CA LYS A 58 -2.78 -8.42 -2.65
C LYS A 58 -4.26 -8.24 -2.35
N THR A 59 -5.06 -9.06 -3.01
CA THR A 59 -6.49 -9.20 -2.74
C THR A 59 -6.74 -10.41 -1.86
N PHE A 60 -7.86 -10.38 -1.15
CA PHE A 60 -8.34 -11.47 -0.32
C PHE A 60 -9.77 -11.79 -0.72
N THR A 61 -10.08 -13.07 -0.83
CA THR A 61 -11.40 -13.55 -1.24
C THR A 61 -12.41 -13.54 -0.07
N SER A 62 -11.93 -13.43 1.17
CA SER A 62 -12.79 -13.36 2.36
C SER A 62 -12.13 -12.56 3.50
N MET A 63 -12.96 -12.14 4.46
CA MET A 63 -12.50 -11.45 5.67
C MET A 63 -11.59 -12.35 6.51
N GLU A 64 -11.91 -13.64 6.57
CA GLU A 64 -11.14 -14.65 7.29
C GLU A 64 -9.74 -14.80 6.68
N ALA A 65 -9.65 -14.87 5.35
CA ALA A 65 -8.37 -14.94 4.64
C ALA A 65 -7.51 -13.69 4.88
N PHE A 66 -8.14 -12.50 4.90
CA PHE A 66 -7.47 -11.24 5.23
C PHE A 66 -6.95 -11.22 6.67
N VAL A 67 -7.78 -11.57 7.64
CA VAL A 67 -7.39 -11.56 9.06
C VAL A 67 -6.32 -12.62 9.36
N ALA A 68 -6.45 -13.83 8.81
CA ALA A 68 -5.44 -14.88 8.94
C ALA A 68 -4.08 -14.43 8.40
N HIS A 69 -4.08 -13.67 7.30
CA HIS A 69 -2.86 -13.08 6.76
C HIS A 69 -2.22 -12.09 7.72
N LEU A 70 -3.00 -11.15 8.29
CA LEU A 70 -2.49 -10.17 9.24
C LEU A 70 -1.86 -10.84 10.47
N TRP A 71 -2.52 -11.87 11.02
CA TRP A 71 -1.98 -12.63 12.14
C TRP A 71 -0.68 -13.35 11.78
N ARG A 72 -0.62 -13.96 10.60
CA ARG A 72 0.61 -14.63 10.14
C ARG A 72 1.79 -13.65 10.05
N GLU A 73 1.58 -12.45 9.50
CA GLU A 73 2.62 -11.42 9.40
C GLU A 73 3.08 -10.92 10.77
N VAL A 74 2.16 -10.78 11.73
CA VAL A 74 2.51 -10.41 13.11
C VAL A 74 3.33 -11.51 13.78
N THR A 75 2.94 -12.78 13.63
CA THR A 75 3.63 -13.91 14.23
C THR A 75 5.02 -14.14 13.61
N SER A 76 5.16 -14.05 12.28
CA SER A 76 6.45 -14.21 11.60
C SER A 76 7.46 -13.12 11.97
N MET A 77 6.98 -11.93 12.31
CA MET A 77 7.85 -10.83 12.75
C MET A 77 8.26 -10.97 14.22
N ALA A 78 7.36 -11.50 15.07
CA ALA A 78 7.61 -11.71 16.49
C ALA A 78 8.69 -12.77 16.75
N THR A 79 8.85 -13.76 15.86
CA THR A 79 9.94 -14.74 15.96
C THR A 79 11.33 -14.15 15.66
N SER A 80 11.41 -12.96 15.06
CA SER A 80 12.67 -12.32 14.64
C SER A 80 13.12 -11.16 15.54
N THR A 81 12.27 -10.68 16.46
CA THR A 81 12.59 -9.56 17.36
C THR A 81 12.26 -9.94 18.79
N SER A 82 13.24 -9.83 19.70
CA SER A 82 13.11 -10.12 21.13
C SER A 82 11.82 -9.54 21.72
N SER A 83 11.07 -10.36 22.45
CA SER A 83 9.73 -10.16 22.98
C SER A 83 9.51 -8.82 23.73
N ASN A 84 9.30 -7.73 22.99
CA ASN A 84 8.83 -6.46 23.54
C ASN A 84 7.29 -6.50 23.59
N SER A 85 6.73 -6.73 24.78
CA SER A 85 5.28 -6.84 25.02
C SER A 85 4.48 -5.63 24.50
N ASN A 86 5.06 -4.42 24.58
CA ASN A 86 4.45 -3.19 24.05
C ASN A 86 4.29 -3.21 22.52
N LEU A 87 5.27 -3.78 21.80
CA LEU A 87 5.18 -3.90 20.34
C LEU A 87 4.13 -4.93 19.92
N LEU A 88 3.98 -6.01 20.67
CA LEU A 88 2.91 -7.00 20.44
C LEU A 88 1.53 -6.34 20.62
N PHE A 89 1.36 -5.56 21.68
CA PHE A 89 0.10 -4.84 21.95
C PHE A 89 -0.28 -3.88 20.82
N GLU A 90 0.66 -3.06 20.34
CA GLU A 90 0.41 -2.15 19.21
C GLU A 90 0.06 -2.90 17.92
N ARG A 91 0.67 -4.08 17.68
CA ARG A 91 0.34 -4.92 16.52
C ARG A 91 -1.07 -5.49 16.60
N ILE A 92 -1.50 -5.97 17.77
CA ILE A 92 -2.87 -6.47 17.98
C ILE A 92 -3.87 -5.34 17.74
N LYS A 93 -3.62 -4.15 18.29
CA LYS A 93 -4.45 -2.96 18.07
C LYS A 93 -4.53 -2.57 16.59
N PHE A 94 -3.43 -2.70 15.85
CA PHE A 94 -3.42 -2.50 14.41
C PHE A 94 -4.31 -3.52 13.68
N ILE A 95 -4.24 -4.82 14.04
CA ILE A 95 -5.10 -5.85 13.45
C ILE A 95 -6.57 -5.53 13.68
N ASP A 96 -6.95 -5.14 14.90
CA ASP A 96 -8.34 -4.79 15.22
C ASP A 96 -8.82 -3.60 14.39
N ARG A 97 -7.98 -2.57 14.25
CA ARG A 97 -8.30 -1.41 13.40
C ARG A 97 -8.41 -1.79 11.93
N ALA A 98 -7.50 -2.63 11.42
CA ALA A 98 -7.53 -3.11 10.04
C ALA A 98 -8.80 -3.93 9.77
N LYS A 99 -9.19 -4.80 10.71
CA LYS A 99 -10.44 -5.57 10.65
C LYS A 99 -11.66 -4.66 10.67
N TYR A 100 -11.70 -3.66 11.55
CA TYR A 100 -12.80 -2.68 11.60
C TYR A 100 -12.94 -1.94 10.27
N MET A 101 -11.83 -1.43 9.73
CA MET A 101 -11.84 -0.73 8.44
C MET A 101 -12.29 -1.64 7.30
N ALA A 102 -11.79 -2.88 7.24
CA ALA A 102 -12.19 -3.83 6.21
C ALA A 102 -13.71 -4.13 6.27
N ASN A 103 -14.30 -4.19 7.46
CA ASN A 103 -15.75 -4.36 7.62
C ASN A 103 -16.52 -3.10 7.20
N LEU A 104 -16.06 -1.93 7.62
CA LEU A 104 -16.69 -0.65 7.26
C LEU A 104 -16.75 -0.45 5.74
N TYR A 105 -15.70 -0.86 5.03
CA TYR A 105 -15.62 -0.75 3.57
C TYR A 105 -16.09 -2.00 2.81
N ALA A 106 -16.55 -3.05 3.49
CA ALA A 106 -17.02 -4.27 2.83
C ALA A 106 -18.13 -4.03 1.77
N PRO A 107 -19.11 -3.13 1.99
CA PRO A 107 -20.11 -2.81 0.95
C PRO A 107 -19.52 -2.16 -0.30
N TYR A 108 -18.39 -1.48 -0.15
CA TYR A 108 -17.66 -0.80 -1.22
C TYR A 108 -16.51 -1.65 -1.77
N ASN A 109 -16.48 -2.95 -1.46
CA ASN A 109 -15.44 -3.82 -1.95
C ASN A 109 -15.48 -3.87 -3.48
N LEU A 110 -14.31 -3.68 -4.10
CA LEU A 110 -14.15 -3.60 -5.54
C LEU A 110 -14.56 -4.91 -6.22
N ALA A 111 -14.52 -6.04 -5.51
CA ALA A 111 -15.03 -7.32 -5.99
C ALA A 111 -16.56 -7.35 -6.26
N ASN A 112 -17.33 -6.38 -5.74
CA ASN A 112 -18.77 -6.30 -5.96
C ASN A 112 -19.16 -5.51 -7.22
N TYR A 113 -18.20 -4.87 -7.90
CA TYR A 113 -18.44 -3.93 -9.00
C TYR A 113 -17.79 -4.34 -10.33
N TRP A 114 -17.28 -5.58 -10.41
CA TRP A 114 -16.70 -6.21 -11.60
C TRP A 114 -17.13 -7.69 -11.63
#